data_AF-A0A7X8LQL7-F1
#
_entry.id   AF-A0A7X8LQL7-F1
#
_cell.length_a   1.000
_cell.length_b   1.000
_cell.length_c   1.000
_cell.angle_alpha   90.00
_cell.angle_beta   90.00
_cell.angle_gamma   90.00
#
_symmetry.space_group_name_H-M   'P 1'
#
loop_
_entity.id
_entity.type
_entity.pdbx_description
1 polymer ?
#
loop_
_entity_poly.entity_id
_entity_poly.type
_entity_poly.pdbx_seq_one_letter_code
_entity_poly.pdbx_strand_id
1 'polypeptide(L)'
;MMIAVYDGSIWQLLTAPQPAPGNDGELLLNKSGSICSDAGCKFNPATGALTVVQVDGNASTATSAVNGYNPGDFKIIAQSTAPAGFLKCNGAAISRTTYSALFAVIGTTFGVGDGSTTFNLPDLRGEVIRGYDDGRGVDSSRTLGSAQGDAFQGHTHSTQVTNSPNPYDSRFSGGSTTGTLTDRTLDGAPQAYSSYGTPRVAAETRPRNVALLFCVKY
;
A
#
# COMPACT_ATOMS: atom_id res chain seq x y z
N MET A 1 19.61 -34.77 3.06
CA MET A 1 19.10 -33.39 3.19
C MET A 1 17.69 -33.38 2.60
N MET A 2 16.68 -33.15 3.44
CA MET A 2 15.25 -33.18 3.08
C MET A 2 14.82 -31.85 2.46
N ILE A 3 14.07 -31.88 1.36
CA ILE A 3 13.32 -30.74 0.83
C ILE A 3 11.89 -31.22 0.55
N ALA A 4 10.92 -30.51 1.11
CA ALA A 4 9.49 -30.76 0.98
C ALA A 4 8.85 -29.65 0.11
N VAL A 5 7.95 -30.02 -0.81
CA VAL A 5 7.05 -29.07 -1.50
C VAL A 5 5.64 -29.69 -1.61
N TYR A 6 4.64 -28.82 -1.55
CA TYR A 6 3.25 -29.03 -1.15
C TYR A 6 2.31 -29.24 -2.34
N ASP A 7 1.68 -30.41 -2.48
CA ASP A 7 0.42 -30.61 -3.24
C ASP A 7 -0.44 -31.82 -2.78
N GLY A 8 -0.51 -32.10 -1.47
CA GLY A 8 -1.59 -32.92 -0.91
C GLY A 8 -1.65 -34.41 -1.31
N SER A 9 -0.66 -34.96 -2.00
CA SER A 9 -0.59 -36.41 -2.27
C SER A 9 0.64 -37.05 -1.59
N ILE A 10 0.42 -38.20 -0.95
CA ILE A 10 1.35 -38.92 -0.07
C ILE A 10 2.57 -39.42 -0.85
N TRP A 11 3.79 -39.11 -0.42
CA TRP A 11 5.04 -39.56 -1.07
C TRP A 11 5.79 -40.62 -0.27
N GLN A 12 6.25 -41.66 -0.98
CA GLN A 12 7.14 -42.70 -0.48
C GLN A 12 8.59 -42.38 -0.88
N LEU A 13 9.53 -42.51 0.07
CA LEU A 13 10.97 -42.32 -0.13
C LEU A 13 11.51 -43.40 -1.08
N LEU A 14 12.10 -43.01 -2.21
CA LEU A 14 13.05 -43.85 -2.95
C LEU A 14 14.43 -43.23 -2.83
N THR A 15 15.27 -43.84 -2.00
CA THR A 15 16.71 -43.58 -1.99
C THR A 15 17.29 -44.06 -3.32
N ALA A 16 17.66 -43.14 -4.20
CA ALA A 16 18.48 -43.48 -5.37
C ALA A 16 19.91 -43.86 -4.92
N PRO A 17 20.57 -44.84 -5.56
CA PRO A 17 21.97 -45.15 -5.30
C PRO A 17 22.83 -43.95 -5.72
N GLN A 18 23.83 -43.60 -4.90
CA GLN A 18 24.76 -42.50 -5.20
C GLN A 18 25.38 -42.65 -6.60
N PRO A 19 25.40 -41.59 -7.45
CA PRO A 19 26.04 -41.68 -8.75
C PRO A 19 27.57 -41.64 -8.63
N ALA A 20 28.24 -42.23 -9.62
CA ALA A 20 29.70 -42.31 -9.72
C ALA A 20 30.39 -40.93 -9.68
N PRO A 21 31.66 -40.84 -9.23
CA PRO A 21 32.35 -39.55 -9.09
C PRO A 21 32.59 -38.93 -10.47
N GLY A 22 31.98 -37.78 -10.74
CA GLY A 22 32.23 -36.98 -11.95
C GLY A 22 31.00 -36.43 -12.69
N ASN A 23 29.77 -36.71 -12.25
CA ASN A 23 28.55 -36.27 -12.93
C ASN A 23 27.66 -35.39 -12.02
N ASP A 24 28.01 -34.11 -11.89
CA ASP A 24 27.35 -33.16 -10.99
C ASP A 24 26.15 -32.46 -11.66
N GLY A 25 25.27 -33.21 -12.33
CA GLY A 25 24.21 -32.63 -13.15
C GLY A 25 22.88 -33.36 -13.07
N GLU A 26 22.27 -33.46 -11.88
CA GLU A 26 20.87 -33.90 -11.78
C GLU A 26 19.92 -32.71 -11.91
N LEU A 27 19.39 -32.53 -13.13
CA LEU A 27 18.28 -31.65 -13.46
C LEU A 27 16.97 -32.43 -13.25
N LEU A 28 16.20 -32.12 -12.20
CA LEU A 28 14.90 -32.76 -11.95
C LEU A 28 13.84 -32.21 -12.92
N LEU A 29 13.39 -33.03 -13.87
CA LEU A 29 12.39 -32.70 -14.89
C LEU A 29 10.96 -32.97 -14.38
N ASN A 30 10.01 -32.07 -14.64
CA ASN A 30 8.58 -32.42 -14.60
C ASN A 30 8.11 -32.93 -15.98
N LYS A 31 6.92 -33.55 -16.02
CA LYS A 31 6.35 -34.27 -17.19
C LYS A 31 6.14 -33.42 -18.46
N SER A 32 6.38 -32.11 -18.38
CA SER A 32 6.20 -31.15 -19.47
C SER A 32 7.53 -30.66 -20.08
N GLY A 33 8.68 -31.11 -19.55
CA GLY A 33 10.00 -31.00 -20.18
C GLY A 33 10.39 -29.63 -20.74
N SER A 34 10.82 -28.71 -19.88
CA SER A 34 11.84 -27.68 -20.18
C SER A 34 11.96 -26.67 -19.03
N ILE A 35 13.16 -26.52 -18.45
CA ILE A 35 13.82 -25.23 -18.17
C ILE A 35 15.34 -25.51 -18.17
N CYS A 36 15.98 -25.32 -19.34
CA CYS A 36 17.42 -25.35 -19.65
C CYS A 36 18.28 -26.60 -19.36
N SER A 37 19.04 -27.03 -20.39
CA SER A 37 19.88 -28.23 -20.41
C SER A 37 21.37 -28.00 -20.19
N ASP A 38 21.84 -26.75 -20.10
CA ASP A 38 23.26 -26.46 -20.17
C ASP A 38 23.77 -25.84 -18.86
N ALA A 39 25.04 -26.10 -18.53
CA ALA A 39 25.74 -25.79 -17.27
C ALA A 39 25.69 -24.31 -16.78
N GLY A 40 25.04 -23.41 -17.53
CA GLY A 40 24.84 -22.00 -17.20
C GLY A 40 23.60 -21.71 -16.34
N CYS A 41 22.68 -22.64 -16.17
CA CYS A 41 21.49 -22.43 -15.35
C CYS A 41 21.75 -22.71 -13.87
N LYS A 42 21.81 -21.63 -13.08
CA LYS A 42 22.04 -21.70 -11.64
C LYS A 42 20.86 -21.08 -10.89
N PHE A 43 20.21 -21.90 -10.06
CA PHE A 43 19.26 -21.43 -9.05
C PHE A 43 20.05 -20.98 -7.82
N ASN A 44 19.82 -19.75 -7.35
CA ASN A 44 20.42 -19.28 -6.10
C ASN A 44 19.41 -19.47 -4.94
N PRO A 45 19.61 -20.47 -4.06
CA PRO A 45 18.68 -20.74 -2.97
C PRO A 45 18.65 -19.65 -1.88
N ALA A 46 19.65 -18.77 -1.82
CA ALA A 46 19.69 -17.65 -0.87
C ALA A 46 18.86 -16.44 -1.33
N THR A 47 18.60 -16.30 -2.64
CA THR A 47 17.89 -15.14 -3.22
C THR A 47 16.61 -15.50 -3.97
N GLY A 48 16.37 -16.78 -4.24
CA GLY A 48 15.21 -17.25 -5.02
C GLY A 48 15.27 -16.83 -6.50
N ALA A 49 16.39 -16.28 -6.98
CA ALA A 49 16.53 -15.84 -8.35
C ALA A 49 16.78 -17.04 -9.29
N LEU A 50 16.00 -17.09 -10.38
CA LEU A 50 16.26 -17.96 -11.52
C LEU A 50 17.03 -17.15 -12.58
N THR A 51 18.25 -17.57 -12.90
CA THR A 51 19.03 -16.99 -13.99
C THR A 51 18.86 -17.86 -15.23
N VAL A 52 18.10 -17.38 -16.23
CA VAL A 52 18.03 -18.02 -17.55
C VAL A 52 18.93 -17.23 -18.49
N VAL A 53 20.06 -17.82 -18.88
CA VAL A 53 20.85 -17.30 -20.01
C VAL A 53 20.19 -17.87 -21.27
N GLN A 54 19.56 -17.04 -22.09
CA GLN A 54 19.13 -17.48 -23.42
C GLN A 54 20.36 -17.72 -24.31
N VAL A 55 20.29 -18.78 -25.12
CA VAL A 55 21.43 -19.40 -25.84
C VAL A 55 21.82 -18.63 -27.11
N ASP A 56 21.15 -17.54 -27.46
CA ASP A 56 21.41 -16.75 -28.68
C ASP A 56 22.52 -15.68 -28.53
N GLY A 57 23.33 -15.74 -27.45
CA GLY A 57 24.50 -14.87 -27.27
C GLY A 57 24.16 -13.40 -27.00
N ASN A 58 22.87 -13.06 -26.98
CA ASN A 58 22.38 -11.82 -26.41
C ASN A 58 22.02 -12.13 -24.95
N ALA A 59 22.88 -11.74 -24.01
CA ALA A 59 22.53 -11.75 -22.59
C ALA A 59 21.45 -10.68 -22.34
N SER A 60 20.22 -10.91 -22.79
CA SER A 60 19.08 -10.24 -22.21
C SER A 60 18.96 -10.82 -20.80
N THR A 61 19.45 -10.08 -19.81
CA THR A 61 19.21 -10.34 -18.40
C THR A 61 17.71 -10.22 -18.16
N ALA A 62 16.95 -11.25 -18.51
CA ALA A 62 15.60 -11.42 -18.05
C ALA A 62 15.71 -11.88 -16.60
N THR A 63 16.10 -10.96 -15.71
CA THR A 63 15.70 -11.04 -14.31
C THR A 63 14.19 -10.87 -14.28
N SER A 64 13.46 -11.91 -14.68
CA SER A 64 12.09 -12.07 -14.23
C SER A 64 12.21 -12.17 -12.72
N ALA A 65 11.93 -11.07 -12.03
CA ALA A 65 11.88 -11.05 -10.59
C ALA A 65 10.98 -12.21 -10.16
N VAL A 66 11.56 -13.24 -9.54
CA VAL A 66 10.82 -14.38 -8.98
C VAL A 66 9.91 -13.91 -7.82
N ASN A 67 9.93 -12.61 -7.51
CA ASN A 67 8.99 -11.90 -6.68
C ASN A 67 8.30 -10.86 -7.60
N GLY A 68 7.00 -11.00 -7.88
CA GLY A 68 6.26 -10.21 -8.89
C GLY A 68 6.08 -8.72 -8.59
N TYR A 69 7.08 -8.06 -8.01
CA TYR A 69 7.12 -6.65 -7.65
C TYR A 69 8.38 -6.00 -8.24
N ASN A 70 8.18 -4.93 -9.00
CA ASN A 70 9.23 -4.05 -9.52
C ASN A 70 9.59 -2.96 -8.51
N PRO A 71 10.79 -2.37 -8.56
CA PRO A 71 11.11 -1.18 -7.77
C PRO A 71 10.05 -0.08 -7.98
N GLY A 72 9.57 0.51 -6.88
CA GLY A 72 8.47 1.48 -6.90
C GLY A 72 7.08 0.87 -6.68
N ASP A 73 6.90 -0.44 -6.88
CA ASP A 73 5.65 -1.11 -6.52
C ASP A 73 5.47 -1.08 -5.00
N PHE A 74 4.22 -0.91 -4.57
CA PHE A 74 3.87 -0.94 -3.15
C PHE A 74 3.11 -2.21 -2.79
N LYS A 75 3.17 -2.56 -1.51
CA LYS A 75 2.31 -3.57 -0.91
C LYS A 75 1.83 -3.16 0.47
N ILE A 76 0.67 -3.68 0.83
CA ILE A 76 0.07 -3.54 2.15
C ILE A 76 0.33 -4.85 2.90
N ILE A 77 0.92 -4.77 4.08
CA ILE A 77 1.30 -5.96 4.87
C ILE A 77 0.75 -5.89 6.29
N ALA A 78 0.41 -7.07 6.82
CA ALA A 78 -0.05 -7.25 8.20
C ALA A 78 1.09 -7.35 9.24
N GLN A 79 2.34 -7.27 8.81
CA GLN A 79 3.52 -7.29 9.67
C GLN A 79 3.88 -5.88 10.14
N SER A 80 4.53 -5.76 11.30
CA SER A 80 5.02 -4.47 11.84
C SER A 80 6.39 -4.04 11.29
N THR A 81 7.07 -4.95 10.58
CA THR A 81 8.37 -4.72 9.95
C THR A 81 8.27 -4.89 8.45
N ALA A 82 9.10 -4.14 7.72
CA ALA A 82 9.20 -4.32 6.28
C ALA A 82 9.93 -5.65 6.00
N PRO A 83 9.40 -6.53 5.15
CA PRO A 83 10.07 -7.74 4.74
C PRO A 83 11.27 -7.43 3.84
N ALA A 84 12.16 -8.39 3.68
CA ALA A 84 13.34 -8.25 2.83
C ALA A 84 12.97 -7.76 1.41
N GLY A 85 13.75 -6.82 0.89
CA GLY A 85 13.52 -6.21 -0.42
C GLY A 85 12.48 -5.09 -0.43
N PHE A 86 11.91 -4.72 0.73
CA PHE A 86 10.97 -3.61 0.87
C PHE A 86 11.40 -2.62 1.95
N LEU A 87 10.99 -1.36 1.79
CA LEU A 87 11.15 -0.29 2.77
C LEU A 87 9.79 0.19 3.25
N LYS A 88 9.71 0.67 4.51
CA LYS A 88 8.49 1.25 5.06
C LYS A 88 8.18 2.57 4.35
N CYS A 89 6.94 2.82 4.00
CA CYS A 89 6.48 4.13 3.52
C CYS A 89 6.29 5.09 4.72
N ASN A 90 7.39 5.57 5.28
CA ASN A 90 7.44 6.39 6.50
C ASN A 90 8.12 7.76 6.31
N GLY A 91 8.30 8.22 5.06
CA GLY A 91 8.91 9.53 4.77
C GLY A 91 10.43 9.60 4.97
N ALA A 92 11.11 8.49 5.27
CA ALA A 92 12.55 8.52 5.54
C ALA A 92 13.36 8.97 4.31
N ALA A 93 14.40 9.77 4.55
CA ALA A 93 15.41 10.08 3.56
C ALA A 93 16.41 8.91 3.44
N ILE A 94 16.59 8.38 2.24
CA ILE A 94 17.42 7.21 1.97
C ILE A 94 18.42 7.48 0.83
N SER A 95 19.51 6.71 0.79
CA SER A 95 20.61 6.90 -0.17
C SER A 95 20.17 6.59 -1.62
N ARG A 96 20.44 7.53 -2.53
CA ARG A 96 20.25 7.35 -3.99
C ARG A 96 21.16 6.28 -4.57
N THR A 97 22.35 6.09 -4.01
CA THR A 97 23.32 5.10 -4.51
C THR A 97 22.99 3.69 -4.03
N THR A 98 22.56 3.56 -2.77
CA THR A 98 22.16 2.26 -2.20
C THR A 98 20.84 1.76 -2.79
N TYR A 99 19.90 2.68 -3.05
CA TYR A 99 18.56 2.36 -3.55
C TYR A 99 18.35 2.96 -4.95
N SER A 100 19.32 2.76 -5.84
CA SER A 100 19.35 3.37 -7.18
C SER A 100 18.19 2.94 -8.08
N ALA A 101 17.78 1.68 -8.00
CA ALA A 101 16.64 1.17 -8.77
C ALA A 101 15.32 1.83 -8.36
N LEU A 102 15.09 2.00 -7.05
CA LEU A 102 13.94 2.75 -6.54
C LEU A 102 14.01 4.24 -6.94
N PHE A 103 15.17 4.86 -6.77
CA PHE A 103 15.36 6.27 -7.11
C PHE A 103 15.10 6.54 -8.60
N ALA A 104 15.51 5.63 -9.48
CA ALA A 104 15.26 5.75 -10.92
C ALA A 104 13.76 5.79 -11.26
N VAL A 105 12.90 5.18 -10.43
CA VAL A 105 11.45 5.10 -10.67
C VAL A 105 10.69 6.23 -9.97
N ILE A 106 10.93 6.47 -8.68
CA ILE A 106 10.14 7.44 -7.91
C ILE A 106 10.77 8.84 -7.83
N GLY A 107 12.06 8.94 -8.13
CA GLY A 107 12.83 10.18 -8.10
C GLY A 107 12.69 10.91 -6.75
N THR A 108 12.37 12.21 -6.83
CA THR A 108 12.15 13.08 -5.67
C THR A 108 10.67 13.43 -5.45
N THR A 109 9.75 12.63 -6.02
CA THR A 109 8.30 12.88 -5.94
C THR A 109 7.82 13.07 -4.50
N PHE A 110 8.38 12.32 -3.56
CA PHE A 110 8.01 12.36 -2.14
C PHE A 110 8.97 13.21 -1.29
N GLY A 111 9.86 13.97 -1.93
CA GLY A 111 10.82 14.86 -1.30
C GLY A 111 12.24 14.68 -1.83
N VAL A 112 12.97 15.78 -1.86
CA VAL A 112 14.33 15.86 -2.44
C VAL A 112 15.43 15.26 -1.56
N GLY A 113 15.10 14.85 -0.34
CA GLY A 113 16.09 14.48 0.67
C GLY A 113 16.96 15.67 1.06
N ASP A 114 18.27 15.43 1.10
CA ASP A 114 19.34 16.44 1.23
C ASP A 114 19.62 17.24 -0.06
N GLY A 115 18.87 16.96 -1.15
CA GLY A 115 19.08 17.59 -2.45
C GLY A 115 20.25 17.03 -3.26
N SER A 116 21.01 16.06 -2.73
CA SER A 116 22.23 15.56 -3.37
C SER A 116 22.33 14.04 -3.33
N THR A 117 22.51 13.45 -2.14
CA THR A 117 22.82 12.03 -1.96
C THR A 117 21.63 11.18 -1.57
N THR A 118 20.52 11.81 -1.19
CA THR A 118 19.32 11.14 -0.68
C THR A 118 18.05 11.57 -1.41
N PHE A 119 16.99 10.79 -1.22
CA PHE A 119 15.62 11.07 -1.65
C PHE A 119 14.65 10.53 -0.60
N ASN A 120 13.43 11.06 -0.55
CA ASN A 120 12.47 10.64 0.45
C ASN A 120 11.58 9.51 -0.06
N LEU A 121 11.27 8.58 0.83
CA LEU A 121 10.19 7.62 0.65
C LEU A 121 8.81 8.29 0.78
N PRO A 122 7.74 7.68 0.24
CA PRO A 122 6.38 8.09 0.59
C PRO A 122 6.18 8.04 2.11
N ASP A 123 5.40 8.96 2.67
CA ASP A 123 4.88 8.86 4.04
C ASP A 123 3.38 8.59 3.98
N LEU A 124 3.00 7.33 4.21
CA LEU A 124 1.59 6.89 4.09
C LEU A 124 1.01 6.53 5.46
N ARG A 125 1.65 6.96 6.55
CA ARG A 125 1.21 6.66 7.90
C ARG A 125 -0.02 7.49 8.24
N GLY A 126 -1.14 6.82 8.46
CA GLY A 126 -2.41 7.48 8.79
C GLY A 126 -3.21 7.96 7.58
N GLU A 127 -2.66 7.82 6.37
CA GLU A 127 -3.27 8.29 5.14
C GLU A 127 -4.27 7.28 4.57
N VAL A 128 -5.33 7.81 3.94
CA VAL A 128 -6.21 7.03 3.06
C VAL A 128 -5.77 7.26 1.63
N ILE A 129 -5.41 6.18 0.93
CA ILE A 129 -4.91 6.27 -0.44
C ILE A 129 -6.07 6.44 -1.43
N ARG A 130 -5.86 7.33 -2.39
CA ARG A 130 -6.76 7.58 -3.50
C ARG A 130 -6.10 7.26 -4.83
N GLY A 131 -6.91 7.02 -5.86
CA GLY A 131 -6.42 6.91 -7.23
C GLY A 131 -5.89 8.25 -7.74
N TYR A 132 -4.75 8.21 -8.44
CA TYR A 132 -4.23 9.35 -9.18
C TYR A 132 -5.11 9.59 -10.42
N ASP A 133 -5.47 10.85 -10.67
CA ASP A 133 -6.41 11.19 -11.74
C ASP A 133 -5.84 10.92 -13.15
N ASP A 134 -4.53 11.13 -13.31
CA ASP A 134 -3.76 10.89 -14.54
C ASP A 134 -4.46 11.36 -15.84
N GLY A 135 -5.12 12.52 -15.78
CA GLY A 135 -5.75 13.15 -16.93
C GLY A 135 -7.22 12.76 -17.16
N ARG A 136 -7.86 12.00 -16.26
CA ARG A 136 -9.29 11.70 -16.34
C ARG A 136 -10.17 12.95 -16.12
N GLY A 137 -9.69 13.94 -15.37
CA GLY A 137 -10.37 15.21 -15.13
C GLY A 137 -11.39 15.19 -13.98
N VAL A 138 -11.40 14.15 -13.14
CA VAL A 138 -12.25 14.09 -11.93
C VAL A 138 -11.60 14.81 -10.77
N ASP A 139 -10.26 14.74 -10.67
CA ASP A 139 -9.49 15.53 -9.72
C ASP A 139 -8.17 16.03 -10.33
N SER A 140 -8.29 16.88 -11.34
CA SER A 140 -7.17 17.41 -12.13
C SER A 140 -6.22 18.33 -11.36
N SER A 141 -6.62 18.80 -10.17
CA SER A 141 -5.80 19.72 -9.36
C SER A 141 -4.70 19.02 -8.56
N ARG A 142 -4.70 17.68 -8.55
CA ARG A 142 -3.81 16.87 -7.71
C ARG A 142 -2.75 16.18 -8.54
N THR A 143 -1.49 16.45 -8.19
CA THR A 143 -0.33 15.77 -8.75
C THR A 143 -0.02 14.50 -7.99
N LEU A 144 0.70 13.56 -8.62
CA LEU A 144 1.16 12.34 -7.98
C LEU A 144 1.98 12.66 -6.72
N GLY A 145 1.65 11.99 -5.60
CA GLY A 145 2.32 12.19 -4.31
C GLY A 145 1.87 13.43 -3.53
N SER A 146 0.94 14.24 -4.05
CA SER A 146 0.42 15.40 -3.30
C SER A 146 -0.50 14.97 -2.14
N ALA A 147 -0.31 15.62 -0.99
CA ALA A 147 -1.18 15.44 0.17
C ALA A 147 -2.46 16.28 0.06
N GLN A 148 -3.51 15.83 0.72
CA GLN A 148 -4.78 16.54 0.82
C GLN A 148 -5.34 16.37 2.23
N GLY A 149 -5.68 17.49 2.87
CA GLY A 149 -6.40 17.46 4.14
C GLY A 149 -7.83 16.95 3.98
N ASP A 150 -8.42 16.54 5.10
CA ASP A 150 -9.82 16.15 5.15
C ASP A 150 -10.75 17.32 4.78
N ALA A 151 -11.90 16.98 4.23
CA ALA A 151 -12.95 17.94 3.95
C ALA A 151 -14.32 17.27 3.96
N PHE A 152 -15.32 17.97 4.48
CA PHE A 152 -16.72 17.62 4.28
C PHE A 152 -17.31 18.53 3.21
N GLN A 153 -18.20 18.00 2.37
CA GLN A 153 -18.88 18.83 1.38
C GLN A 153 -19.74 19.88 2.09
N GLY A 154 -19.55 21.16 1.76
CA GLY A 154 -20.37 22.24 2.31
C GLY A 154 -21.85 21.95 2.10
N HIS A 155 -22.63 22.08 3.16
CA HIS A 155 -24.09 21.85 3.14
C HIS A 155 -24.78 22.73 4.17
N THR A 156 -26.09 22.91 4.03
CA THR A 156 -26.93 23.68 4.94
C THR A 156 -28.09 22.83 5.43
N HIS A 157 -28.61 23.17 6.61
CA HIS A 157 -29.82 22.56 7.18
C HIS A 157 -30.89 23.64 7.35
N SER A 158 -32.13 23.33 7.00
CA SER A 158 -33.29 24.16 7.35
C SER A 158 -34.00 23.53 8.55
N THR A 159 -34.14 24.26 9.64
CA THR A 159 -34.96 23.83 10.77
C THR A 159 -36.37 24.40 10.63
N GLN A 160 -37.39 23.53 10.72
CA GLN A 160 -38.76 24.00 10.86
C GLN A 160 -39.02 24.34 12.33
N VAL A 161 -39.40 25.58 12.58
CA VAL A 161 -39.86 26.03 13.89
C VAL A 161 -41.37 25.91 13.91
N THR A 162 -41.91 25.02 14.73
CA THR A 162 -43.33 25.03 15.08
C THR A 162 -43.53 26.00 16.23
N ASN A 163 -44.36 27.03 16.04
CA ASN A 163 -44.73 27.96 17.12
C ASN A 163 -45.41 27.18 18.25
N SER A 164 -44.71 27.00 19.37
CA SER A 164 -45.35 26.57 20.62
C SER A 164 -46.05 27.77 21.25
N PRO A 165 -47.33 27.68 21.64
CA PRO A 165 -48.02 28.77 22.34
C PRO A 165 -47.46 29.03 23.76
N ASN A 166 -46.48 28.25 24.21
CA ASN A 166 -45.84 28.44 25.51
C ASN A 166 -44.63 29.40 25.39
N PRO A 167 -44.69 30.61 26.00
CA PRO A 167 -43.63 31.61 25.92
C PRO A 167 -42.31 31.21 26.61
N TYR A 168 -42.30 30.11 27.37
CA TYR A 168 -41.11 29.59 28.06
C TYR A 168 -40.42 28.42 27.32
N ASP A 169 -40.97 27.95 26.21
CA ASP A 169 -40.43 26.83 25.41
C ASP A 169 -40.15 27.25 23.96
N SER A 170 -39.45 28.38 23.79
CA SER A 170 -38.95 28.80 22.48
C SER A 170 -37.62 28.11 22.20
N ARG A 171 -37.65 26.80 21.95
CA ARG A 171 -36.42 26.10 21.59
C ARG A 171 -35.85 26.52 20.24
N PHE A 172 -36.62 27.13 19.35
CA PHE A 172 -36.11 27.97 18.27
C PHE A 172 -37.16 29.05 17.98
N SER A 173 -36.76 30.30 17.77
CA SER A 173 -37.69 31.41 17.47
C SER A 173 -37.58 31.74 15.98
N GLY A 174 -38.63 31.42 15.23
CA GLY A 174 -38.74 31.71 13.80
C GLY A 174 -39.03 33.18 13.58
N GLY A 175 -38.07 33.88 13.00
CA GLY A 175 -38.25 35.17 12.35
C GLY A 175 -37.27 35.23 11.20
N SER A 176 -37.75 35.60 10.01
CA SER A 176 -36.90 35.98 8.88
C SER A 176 -36.12 37.24 9.24
N THR A 177 -35.07 37.07 10.02
CA THR A 177 -34.03 38.07 10.27
C THR A 177 -32.71 37.39 9.97
N THR A 178 -31.89 38.03 9.14
CA THR A 178 -30.43 37.83 9.15
C THR A 178 -29.93 38.24 10.54
N GLY A 179 -30.12 37.37 11.51
CA GLY A 179 -29.78 37.58 12.91
C GLY A 179 -28.67 36.63 13.28
N THR A 180 -27.50 37.17 13.61
CA THR A 180 -26.40 36.43 14.22
C THR A 180 -26.92 35.83 15.52
N LEU A 181 -27.05 34.50 15.58
CA LEU A 181 -27.27 33.81 16.83
C LEU A 181 -26.06 34.13 17.73
N THR A 182 -26.24 34.97 18.74
CA THR A 182 -25.23 35.18 19.77
C THR A 182 -25.22 33.91 20.62
N ASP A 183 -24.34 32.99 20.21
CA ASP A 183 -23.77 31.89 20.97
C ASP A 183 -24.53 31.53 22.26
N ARG A 184 -25.63 30.78 22.12
CA ARG A 184 -25.87 29.74 23.11
C ARG A 184 -24.96 28.61 22.70
N THR A 185 -23.83 28.50 23.39
CA THR A 185 -22.93 27.35 23.33
C THR A 185 -23.71 26.13 23.81
N LEU A 186 -24.51 25.56 22.93
CA LEU A 186 -25.03 24.21 23.08
C LEU A 186 -23.87 23.30 22.66
N ASP A 187 -22.87 23.19 23.53
CA ASP A 187 -21.92 22.07 23.54
C ASP A 187 -22.68 20.79 23.91
N GLY A 188 -23.68 20.46 23.08
CA GLY A 188 -24.50 19.29 23.22
C GLY A 188 -23.67 18.09 22.83
N ALA A 189 -23.49 17.16 23.76
CA ALA A 189 -22.96 15.85 23.43
C ALA A 189 -23.75 15.22 22.27
N PRO A 190 -23.12 14.42 21.40
CA PRO A 190 -23.79 13.77 20.27
C PRO A 190 -25.10 13.09 20.72
N GLN A 191 -26.21 13.46 20.10
CA GLN A 191 -27.52 12.91 20.46
C GLN A 191 -27.78 11.62 19.69
N ALA A 192 -28.20 10.57 20.40
CA ALA A 192 -28.60 9.33 19.76
C ALA A 192 -29.88 9.54 18.95
N TYR A 193 -29.91 9.07 17.70
CA TYR A 193 -31.12 9.07 16.89
C TYR A 193 -31.59 7.65 16.64
N SER A 194 -32.61 7.23 17.41
CA SER A 194 -33.33 5.95 17.31
C SER A 194 -32.51 4.79 16.71
N SER A 195 -32.75 4.46 15.44
CA SER A 195 -32.22 3.33 14.69
C SER A 195 -30.73 3.43 14.34
N TYR A 196 -30.13 4.62 14.50
CA TYR A 196 -28.74 4.90 14.12
C TYR A 196 -27.81 5.06 15.34
N GLY A 197 -28.36 5.08 16.56
CA GLY A 197 -27.61 5.20 17.80
C GLY A 197 -26.91 6.54 17.98
N THR A 198 -25.97 6.60 18.93
CA THR A 198 -25.12 7.78 19.16
C THR A 198 -24.07 7.93 18.07
N PRO A 199 -23.95 9.10 17.41
CA PRO A 199 -22.89 9.33 16.44
C PRO A 199 -21.50 9.11 17.03
N ARG A 200 -20.64 8.37 16.33
CA ARG A 200 -19.21 8.30 16.65
C ARG A 200 -18.56 9.61 16.21
N VAL A 201 -17.96 10.33 17.15
CA VAL A 201 -17.23 11.59 16.88
C VAL A 201 -15.72 11.39 17.00
N ALA A 202 -14.96 12.13 16.20
CA ALA A 202 -13.51 12.15 16.19
C ALA A 202 -13.01 13.50 15.64
N ALA A 203 -11.71 13.76 15.72
CA ALA A 203 -11.10 14.99 15.17
C ALA A 203 -11.22 15.09 13.64
N GLU A 204 -11.44 13.98 12.94
CA GLU A 204 -11.57 13.89 11.48
C GLU A 204 -12.74 12.96 11.10
N THR A 205 -13.42 13.27 10.00
CA THR A 205 -14.42 12.36 9.40
C THR A 205 -13.73 11.21 8.67
N ARG A 206 -13.92 9.97 9.14
CA ARG A 206 -13.29 8.79 8.54
C ARG A 206 -14.20 7.56 8.54
N PRO A 207 -14.08 6.66 7.53
CA PRO A 207 -14.71 5.35 7.58
C PRO A 207 -14.11 4.51 8.72
N ARG A 208 -14.79 3.43 9.11
CA ARG A 208 -14.15 2.40 9.93
C ARG A 208 -13.00 1.79 9.13
N ASN A 209 -11.80 1.76 9.70
CA ASN A 209 -10.61 1.24 9.03
C ASN A 209 -9.75 0.40 9.97
N VAL A 210 -8.81 -0.35 9.40
CA VAL A 210 -7.78 -1.13 10.10
C VAL A 210 -6.42 -0.68 9.56
N ALA A 211 -5.48 -0.41 10.46
CA ALA A 211 -4.14 0.02 10.09
C ALA A 211 -3.27 -1.17 9.67
N LEU A 212 -2.70 -1.09 8.48
CA LEU A 212 -1.71 -2.02 7.95
C LEU A 212 -0.47 -1.24 7.51
N LEU A 213 0.67 -1.92 7.43
CA LEU A 213 1.92 -1.27 7.07
C LEU A 213 2.04 -1.18 5.55
N PHE A 214 2.25 0.04 5.04
CA PHE A 214 2.61 0.27 3.65
C PHE A 214 4.12 0.12 3.46
N CYS A 215 4.50 -0.59 2.41
CA CYS A 215 5.90 -0.79 2.04
C CYS A 215 6.10 -0.63 0.54
N VAL A 216 7.26 -0.12 0.14
CA VAL A 216 7.67 0.05 -1.26
C VAL A 216 8.84 -0.87 -1.58
N LYS A 217 8.81 -1.50 -2.76
CA LYS A 217 9.89 -2.34 -3.27
C LYS A 217 11.06 -1.44 -3.69
N TYR A 218 12.28 -1.78 -3.27
CA TYR A 218 13.50 -1.11 -3.72
C TYR A 218 14.39 -1.97 -4.62
#